data_AF-A0A850SXX5-F1
#
_entry.id   AF-A0A850SXX5-F1
#
_cell.length_a   1.000
_cell.length_b   1.000
_cell.length_c   1.000
_cell.angle_alpha   90.00
_cell.angle_beta   90.00
_cell.angle_gamma   90.00
#
_symmetry.space_group_name_H-M   'P 1'
#
loop_
_entity.id
_entity.type
_entity.pdbx_description
1 polymer ?
#
loop_
_entity_poly.entity_id
_entity_poly.type
_entity_poly.pdbx_seq_one_letter_code
_entity_poly.pdbx_strand_id
1 'polypeptide(L)'
;MRRSKSEVLTYFVTRVHRAVVEDAAALNADIVKAARVIAKEDRAGRRWSRENAYPGYTSYGSLTDLTARAPCFAALKKAIDREARAFADEACFDLGGGRLRLDNL
;
A
#
# COMPACT_ATOMS: atom_id res chain seq x y z
N MET A 1 -2.74 -55.75 -4.66
CA MET A 1 -2.32 -54.41 -5.15
C MET A 1 -2.45 -53.39 -4.02
N ARG A 2 -1.35 -52.82 -3.53
CA ARG A 2 -1.41 -51.64 -2.65
C ARG A 2 -1.73 -50.44 -3.54
N ARG A 3 -2.90 -49.81 -3.37
CA ARG A 3 -3.16 -48.51 -4.01
C ARG A 3 -2.10 -47.54 -3.50
N SER A 4 -1.37 -46.88 -4.40
CA SER A 4 -0.54 -45.75 -3.96
C SER A 4 -1.47 -44.70 -3.35
N LYS A 5 -1.07 -44.12 -2.22
CA LYS A 5 -1.81 -43.03 -1.59
C LYS A 5 -1.77 -41.84 -2.55
N SER A 6 -2.93 -41.29 -2.88
CA SER A 6 -3.02 -39.98 -3.53
C SER A 6 -2.61 -38.89 -2.54
N GLU A 7 -1.84 -37.91 -3.01
CA GLU A 7 -1.41 -36.73 -2.24
C GLU A 7 -1.76 -35.46 -3.02
N VAL A 8 -2.03 -34.38 -2.29
CA VAL A 8 -2.21 -33.03 -2.85
C VAL A 8 -0.97 -32.22 -2.50
N LEU A 9 -0.29 -31.71 -3.52
CA LEU A 9 0.93 -30.91 -3.37
C LEU A 9 0.63 -29.45 -3.67
N THR A 10 1.23 -28.54 -2.90
CA THR A 10 1.07 -27.10 -3.05
C THR A 10 2.43 -26.46 -3.32
N TYR A 11 2.61 -25.91 -4.51
CA TYR A 11 3.87 -25.34 -4.95
C TYR A 11 3.67 -23.92 -5.51
N PHE A 12 4.71 -23.09 -5.34
CA PHE A 12 4.81 -21.76 -5.93
C PHE A 12 3.58 -20.86 -5.68
N VAL A 13 3.08 -20.88 -4.45
CA VAL A 13 1.89 -20.12 -4.08
C VAL A 13 2.17 -18.62 -4.08
N THR A 14 1.24 -17.85 -4.64
CA THR A 14 1.16 -16.41 -4.41
C THR A 14 0.47 -16.16 -3.08
N ARG A 15 1.21 -15.65 -2.09
CA ARG A 15 0.66 -15.29 -0.78
C ARG A 15 -0.01 -13.92 -0.87
N VAL A 16 -1.12 -13.75 -0.14
CA VAL A 16 -1.82 -12.47 -0.01
C VAL A 16 -1.88 -12.10 1.47
N HIS A 17 -1.20 -11.00 1.84
CA HIS A 17 -1.27 -10.45 3.20
C HIS A 17 -2.52 -9.60 3.36
N ARG A 18 -3.34 -9.90 4.38
CA ARG A 18 -4.50 -9.09 4.75
C ARG A 18 -4.47 -8.85 6.24
N ALA A 19 -4.36 -7.58 6.63
CA ALA A 19 -4.31 -7.16 8.01
C ALA A 19 -5.31 -6.02 8.28
N VAL A 20 -5.72 -5.91 9.54
CA VAL A 20 -6.51 -4.77 10.03
C VAL A 20 -5.55 -3.75 10.63
N VAL A 21 -5.71 -2.49 10.27
CA VAL A 21 -4.96 -1.40 10.89
C VAL A 21 -5.67 -0.98 12.18
N GLU A 22 -4.90 -0.79 13.25
CA GLU A 22 -5.41 -0.27 14.52
C GLU A 22 -6.06 1.11 14.32
N ASP A 23 -7.19 1.35 14.98
CA ASP A 23 -7.98 2.58 14.84
C ASP A 23 -8.36 2.94 13.39
N ALA A 24 -8.47 1.94 12.50
CA ALA A 24 -8.73 2.16 11.07
C ALA A 24 -9.93 3.06 10.77
N ALA A 25 -10.99 3.00 11.58
CA ALA A 25 -12.17 3.86 11.39
C ALA A 25 -11.83 5.35 11.53
N ALA A 26 -11.10 5.74 12.58
CA ALA A 26 -10.69 7.12 12.81
C ALA A 26 -9.67 7.55 11.76
N LEU A 27 -8.66 6.71 11.49
CA LEU A 27 -7.64 7.00 10.48
C LEU A 27 -8.25 7.19 9.08
N ASN A 28 -9.24 6.36 8.70
CA ASN A 28 -9.93 6.48 7.42
C ASN A 28 -10.72 7.78 7.31
N ALA A 29 -11.37 8.24 8.39
CA ALA A 29 -12.09 9.51 8.37
C ALA A 29 -11.15 10.69 8.07
N ASP A 30 -9.97 10.70 8.70
CA ASP A 30 -8.94 11.72 8.47
C ASP A 30 -8.34 11.64 7.06
N ILE A 31 -8.05 10.42 6.57
CA ILE A 31 -7.56 10.20 5.21
C ILE A 31 -8.56 10.70 4.18
N VAL A 32 -9.85 10.37 4.32
CA VAL A 32 -10.89 10.81 3.38
C VAL A 32 -11.00 12.33 3.36
N LYS A 33 -10.92 12.99 4.52
CA LYS A 33 -10.92 14.45 4.62
C LYS A 33 -9.70 15.04 3.90
N ALA A 34 -8.49 14.56 4.21
CA ALA A 34 -7.25 15.05 3.61
C ALA A 34 -7.21 14.80 2.10
N ALA A 35 -7.60 13.62 1.63
CA ALA A 35 -7.62 13.26 0.22
C ALA A 35 -8.56 14.15 -0.60
N ARG A 36 -9.74 14.50 -0.06
CA ARG A 36 -10.68 15.42 -0.73
C ARG A 36 -10.11 16.83 -0.85
N VAL A 37 -9.43 17.33 0.18
CA VAL A 37 -8.76 18.64 0.15
C VAL A 37 -7.65 18.64 -0.89
N ILE A 38 -6.76 17.64 -0.84
CA ILE A 38 -5.65 17.49 -1.79
C ILE A 38 -6.17 17.42 -3.24
N ALA A 39 -7.17 16.58 -3.52
CA ALA A 39 -7.73 16.47 -4.86
C ALA A 39 -8.31 17.78 -5.40
N LYS A 40 -8.89 18.61 -4.52
CA LYS A 40 -9.44 19.93 -4.87
C LYS A 40 -8.33 20.96 -5.13
N GLU A 41 -7.24 20.90 -4.39
CA GLU A 41 -6.16 21.89 -4.45
C GLU A 41 -5.09 21.56 -5.49
N ASP A 42 -4.84 20.28 -5.75
CA ASP A 42 -3.80 19.80 -6.67
C ASP A 42 -4.19 19.98 -8.14
N ARG A 43 -4.00 21.22 -8.63
CA ARG A 43 -4.26 21.60 -10.03
C ARG A 43 -3.35 20.84 -11.00
N ALA A 44 -2.10 20.55 -10.60
CA ALA A 44 -1.14 19.84 -11.42
C ALA A 44 -1.58 18.38 -11.62
N GLY A 45 -1.96 17.67 -10.55
CA GLY A 45 -2.47 16.30 -10.65
C GLY A 45 -3.77 16.18 -11.42
N ARG A 46 -4.70 17.15 -11.27
CA ARG A 46 -5.91 17.19 -12.11
C ARG A 46 -5.61 17.43 -13.59
N ARG A 47 -4.62 18.27 -13.89
CA ARG A 47 -4.16 18.50 -15.27
C ARG A 47 -3.55 17.22 -15.84
N TRP A 48 -2.59 16.63 -15.12
CA TRP A 48 -1.94 15.38 -15.50
C TRP A 48 -2.95 14.25 -15.72
N SER A 49 -3.93 14.10 -14.81
CA SER A 49 -4.97 13.07 -14.92
C SER A 49 -5.79 13.24 -16.20
N ARG A 50 -6.15 14.47 -16.59
CA ARG A 50 -6.85 14.76 -17.85
C ARG A 50 -5.99 14.50 -19.08
N GLU A 51 -4.75 14.98 -19.06
CA GLU A 51 -3.80 14.84 -20.18
C GLU A 51 -3.46 13.36 -20.45
N ASN A 52 -3.46 12.53 -19.40
CA ASN A 52 -3.19 11.09 -19.49
C ASN A 52 -4.46 10.22 -19.54
N ALA A 53 -5.63 10.82 -19.75
CA ALA A 53 -6.92 10.12 -19.79
C ALA A 53 -7.18 9.19 -18.58
N TYR A 54 -6.65 9.56 -17.41
CA TYR A 54 -6.84 8.81 -16.18
C TYR A 54 -8.29 8.95 -15.69
N PRO A 55 -9.02 7.86 -15.41
CA PRO A 55 -10.40 7.92 -14.94
C PRO A 55 -10.46 8.48 -13.52
N GLY A 56 -10.74 9.78 -13.41
CA GLY A 56 -10.86 10.50 -12.15
C GLY A 56 -9.63 11.34 -11.83
N TYR A 57 -9.14 11.24 -10.59
CA TYR A 57 -7.97 11.98 -10.11
C TYR A 57 -7.00 11.01 -9.44
N THR A 58 -5.73 11.15 -9.77
CA THR A 58 -4.63 10.58 -9.00
C THR A 58 -3.60 11.67 -8.72
N SER A 59 -2.97 11.60 -7.54
CA SER A 59 -1.83 12.45 -7.19
C SER A 59 -0.49 11.87 -7.68
N TYR A 60 -0.50 10.70 -8.34
CA TYR A 60 0.70 9.99 -8.76
C TYR A 60 1.63 10.85 -9.63
N GLY A 61 1.08 11.58 -10.59
CA GLY A 61 1.85 12.43 -11.49
C GLY A 61 2.20 13.82 -10.92
N SER A 62 1.94 14.09 -9.64
CA SER A 62 2.02 15.46 -9.10
C SER A 62 2.57 15.59 -7.68
N LEU A 63 2.36 14.62 -6.80
CA LEU A 63 2.73 14.71 -5.37
C LEU A 63 3.55 13.49 -4.94
N THR A 64 4.73 13.73 -4.35
CA THR A 64 5.64 12.68 -3.85
C THR A 64 5.85 12.76 -2.33
N ASP A 65 5.14 13.67 -1.66
CA ASP A 65 5.37 14.12 -0.28
C ASP A 65 4.11 14.03 0.61
N LEU A 66 3.16 13.15 0.29
CA LEU A 66 1.88 13.02 1.02
C LEU A 66 2.05 12.85 2.54
N THR A 67 3.07 12.10 2.96
CA THR A 67 3.37 11.84 4.37
C THR A 67 3.80 13.09 5.13
N ALA A 68 4.35 14.09 4.42
CA ALA A 68 4.67 15.41 4.99
C ALA A 68 3.47 16.37 4.95
N ARG A 69 2.51 16.16 4.05
CA ARG A 69 1.34 17.04 3.86
C ARG A 69 0.25 16.88 4.91
N ALA A 70 0.01 15.66 5.38
CA ALA A 70 -0.98 15.42 6.43
C ALA A 70 -0.54 14.30 7.38
N PRO A 71 -0.70 14.47 8.71
CA PRO A 71 -0.32 13.47 9.71
C PRO A 71 -0.96 12.09 9.49
N CYS A 72 -2.17 12.03 8.94
CA CYS A 72 -2.86 10.78 8.65
C CYS A 72 -2.10 9.91 7.63
N PHE A 73 -1.42 10.50 6.64
CA PHE A 73 -0.61 9.73 5.69
C PHE A 73 0.69 9.22 6.32
N ALA A 74 1.29 9.97 7.24
CA ALA A 74 2.43 9.48 8.03
C ALA A 74 2.02 8.30 8.95
N ALA A 75 0.85 8.40 9.59
CA ALA A 75 0.29 7.30 10.38
C ALA A 75 0.01 6.07 9.51
N LEU A 76 -0.59 6.25 8.33
CA LEU A 76 -0.80 5.17 7.36
C LEU A 76 0.52 4.53 6.93
N LYS A 77 1.54 5.33 6.59
CA LYS A 77 2.88 4.80 6.26
C LYS A 77 3.43 3.91 7.37
N LYS A 78 3.34 4.34 8.63
CA LYS A 78 3.82 3.55 9.76
C LYS A 78 3.10 2.21 9.87
N ALA A 79 1.78 2.20 9.66
CA ALA A 79 1.00 0.96 9.62
C ALA A 79 1.44 0.06 8.46
N ILE A 80 1.58 0.60 7.25
CA ILE A 80 2.03 -0.15 6.07
C ILE A 80 3.44 -0.71 6.25
N ASP A 81 4.39 0.07 6.78
CA ASP A 81 5.77 -0.39 7.03
C ASP A 81 5.80 -1.60 7.97
N ARG A 82 4.94 -1.60 9.01
CA ARG A 82 4.81 -2.73 9.94
C ARG A 82 4.31 -3.98 9.22
N GLU A 83 3.23 -3.85 8.44
CA GLU A 83 2.64 -4.96 7.71
C GLU A 83 3.55 -5.47 6.59
N ALA A 84 4.25 -4.59 5.88
CA ALA A 84 5.22 -4.95 4.84
C ALA A 84 6.38 -5.76 5.42
N ARG A 85 6.88 -5.37 6.60
CA ARG A 85 7.90 -6.15 7.31
C ARG A 85 7.38 -7.54 7.72
N ALA A 86 6.19 -7.60 8.32
CA ALA A 86 5.59 -8.87 8.70
C ALA A 86 5.40 -9.81 7.50
N PHE A 87 4.96 -9.26 6.36
CA PHE A 87 4.80 -10.04 5.14
C PHE A 87 6.13 -10.47 4.52
N ALA A 88 7.18 -9.65 4.59
CA ALA A 88 8.52 -10.05 4.13
C ALA A 88 9.07 -11.24 4.93
N ASP A 89 8.86 -11.24 6.24
CA ASP A 89 9.22 -12.36 7.12
C ASP A 89 8.42 -13.63 6.74
N GLU A 90 7.10 -13.49 6.51
CA GLU A 90 6.21 -14.59 6.09
C GLU A 90 6.53 -15.12 4.68
N ALA A 91 6.97 -14.24 3.78
CA ALA A 91 7.42 -14.58 2.43
C ALA A 91 8.87 -15.12 2.39
N CYS A 92 9.52 -15.25 3.56
CA CYS A 92 10.89 -15.73 3.71
C CYS A 92 11.91 -14.92 2.89
N PHE A 93 11.75 -13.61 2.81
CA PHE A 93 12.73 -12.76 2.12
C PHE A 93 14.04 -12.69 2.90
N ASP A 94 15.16 -12.95 2.24
CA ASP A 94 16.48 -12.59 2.76
C ASP A 94 16.81 -11.15 2.38
N LEU A 95 16.70 -10.25 3.36
CA LEU A 95 16.97 -8.82 3.15
C LEU A 95 18.44 -8.45 3.34
N GLY A 96 19.34 -9.38 3.71
CA GLY A 96 20.78 -9.10 3.85
C GLY A 96 21.12 -7.97 4.84
N GLY A 97 20.25 -7.73 5.84
CA GLY A 97 20.38 -6.61 6.80
C GLY A 97 19.72 -5.30 6.36
N GLY A 98 19.17 -5.25 5.14
CA GLY A 98 18.34 -4.15 4.64
C GLY A 98 16.94 -4.11 5.27
N ARG A 99 16.18 -3.07 4.91
CA ARG A 99 14.77 -2.91 5.32
C ARG A 99 13.96 -2.41 4.13
N LEU A 100 12.73 -2.91 4.01
CA LEU A 100 11.75 -2.36 3.07
C LEU A 100 11.46 -0.89 3.41
N ARG A 101 11.30 -0.07 2.39
CA ARG A 101 10.96 1.35 2.52
C ARG A 101 9.87 1.70 1.54
N LEU A 102 8.97 2.57 1.96
CA LEU A 102 8.07 3.28 1.05
C LEU A 102 8.92 4.08 0.06
N ASP A 103 8.74 3.79 -1.22
CA ASP A 103 9.29 4.59 -2.31
C ASP A 103 8.27 5.66 -2.73
N ASN A 104 8.75 6.77 -3.28
CA ASN A 104 7.94 7.87 -3.79
C ASN A 104 8.22 8.18 -5.27
N LEU A 105 8.87 7.24 -5.98
CA LEU A 105 9.17 7.27 -7.41
C LEU A 105 8.24 6.35 -8.21
#